data_AF-A0A060ZG79-F1
#
_entry.id   AF-A0A060ZG79-F1
#
_cell.length_a   1.000
_cell.length_b   1.000
_cell.length_c   1.000
_cell.angle_alpha   90.00
_cell.angle_beta   90.00
_cell.angle_gamma   90.00
#
_symmetry.space_group_name_H-M   'P 1'
#
loop_
_entity.id
_entity.type
_entity.pdbx_description
1 polymer ?
#
loop_
_entity_poly.entity_id
_entity_poly.type
_entity_poly.pdbx_seq_one_letter_code
_entity_poly.pdbx_strand_id
1 'polypeptide(L)'
;MSQKEGLRANSFQFTLEGEPFRILGGSIHYFRVPRAYWEDRLLKMRACGVNTLTTYVPWNLHEPERGVFNFQDQLDLKAYISLAAELGLWVILRPGPYICAEWDLGGLPRLFPLL
;
A
#
# COMPACT_ATOMS: atom_id res chain seq x y z
N MET A 1 -8.87 -2.43 16.98
CA MET A 1 -8.43 -1.34 17.89
C MET A 1 -9.12 -0.06 17.45
N SER A 2 -9.77 0.66 18.37
CA SER A 2 -10.42 1.95 18.07
C SER A 2 -9.36 3.05 18.16
N GLN A 3 -8.69 3.35 17.06
CA GLN A 3 -7.78 4.49 16.90
C GLN A 3 -8.62 5.78 17.03
N LYS A 4 -8.23 6.72 17.91
CA LYS A 4 -8.99 7.95 18.17
C LYS A 4 -8.44 9.14 17.39
N GLU A 5 -7.13 9.14 17.08
CA GLU A 5 -6.46 10.22 16.38
C GLU A 5 -5.36 9.73 15.41
N GLY A 6 -5.51 10.08 14.13
CA GLY A 6 -4.55 9.72 13.08
C GLY A 6 -3.20 10.46 13.16
N LEU A 7 -2.36 10.23 12.15
CA LEU A 7 -1.03 10.84 12.02
C LEU A 7 -1.14 12.37 11.90
N ARG A 8 -0.41 13.11 12.74
CA ARG A 8 -0.29 14.58 12.67
C ARG A 8 1.12 14.99 12.26
N ALA A 9 1.22 16.07 11.49
CA ALA A 9 2.47 16.62 10.95
C ALA A 9 2.63 18.13 11.22
N ASN A 10 2.11 18.60 12.35
CA ASN A 10 2.05 20.02 12.73
C ASN A 10 3.29 20.53 13.50
N SER A 11 4.31 19.69 13.65
CA SER A 11 5.54 20.01 14.36
C SER A 11 6.76 19.40 13.65
N PHE A 12 7.96 19.55 14.21
CA PHE A 12 9.18 18.94 13.68
C PHE A 12 9.19 17.40 13.72
N GLN A 13 8.25 16.80 14.45
CA GLN A 13 8.06 15.35 14.50
C GLN A 13 6.62 14.98 14.17
N PHE A 14 6.42 13.79 13.60
CA PHE A 14 5.09 13.23 13.49
C PHE A 14 4.61 12.76 14.86
N THR A 15 3.30 12.84 15.08
CA THR A 15 2.65 12.19 16.22
C THR A 15 1.54 11.29 15.73
N LEU A 16 1.30 10.19 16.44
CA LEU A 16 0.26 9.21 16.15
C LEU A 16 -0.41 8.84 17.46
N GLU A 17 -1.73 8.98 17.54
CA GLU A 17 -2.48 8.85 18.81
C GLU A 17 -1.91 9.73 19.95
N GLY A 18 -1.42 10.92 19.60
CA GLY A 18 -0.84 11.88 20.54
C GLY A 18 0.64 11.66 20.89
N GLU A 19 1.21 10.50 20.57
CA GLU A 19 2.60 10.15 20.92
C GLU A 19 3.57 10.43 19.76
N PRO A 20 4.85 10.80 20.05
CA PRO A 20 5.88 10.91 19.02
C PRO A 20 6.02 9.64 18.20
N PHE A 21 5.94 9.77 16.87
CA PHE A 21 5.96 8.65 15.95
C PHE A 21 7.01 8.85 14.86
N ARG A 22 7.93 7.90 14.71
CA ARG A 22 8.90 7.89 13.62
C ARG A 22 8.49 6.86 12.58
N ILE A 23 8.23 7.32 11.36
CA ILE A 23 7.95 6.45 10.22
C ILE A 23 9.25 5.80 9.77
N LEU A 24 9.33 4.48 9.89
CA LEU A 24 10.37 3.65 9.27
C LEU A 24 9.68 2.88 8.15
N GLY A 25 9.78 3.41 6.93
CA GLY A 25 9.08 2.94 5.75
C GLY A 25 9.83 1.86 4.98
N GLY A 26 9.11 0.87 4.47
CA GLY A 26 9.63 -0.12 3.53
C GLY A 26 8.62 -0.46 2.44
N SER A 27 9.07 -0.60 1.19
CA SER A 27 8.21 -0.85 0.03
C SER A 27 8.08 -2.34 -0.31
N ILE A 28 6.86 -2.88 -0.30
CA ILE A 28 6.52 -4.16 -0.93
C ILE A 28 5.24 -3.97 -1.73
N HIS A 29 5.27 -4.33 -3.01
CA HIS A 29 4.14 -4.20 -3.93
C HIS A 29 3.44 -5.55 -4.07
N TYR A 30 2.20 -5.68 -3.57
CA TYR A 30 1.46 -6.95 -3.60
C TYR A 30 1.31 -7.51 -5.01
N PHE A 31 1.14 -6.67 -6.03
CA PHE A 31 1.05 -7.09 -7.43
C PHE A 31 2.36 -7.65 -8.03
N ARG A 32 3.47 -7.62 -7.28
CA ARG A 32 4.77 -8.22 -7.66
C ARG A 32 5.14 -9.45 -6.85
N VAL A 33 4.35 -9.79 -5.83
CA VAL A 33 4.61 -10.92 -4.93
C VAL A 33 3.38 -11.81 -4.95
N PRO A 34 3.49 -13.11 -5.27
CA PRO A 34 2.34 -14.00 -5.23
C PRO A 34 1.65 -13.96 -3.87
N ARG A 35 0.31 -13.97 -3.84
CA ARG A 35 -0.49 -13.83 -2.61
C ARG A 35 -0.07 -14.76 -1.49
N ALA A 36 0.27 -16.01 -1.81
CA ALA A 36 0.75 -17.02 -0.86
C ALA A 36 2.01 -16.61 -0.07
N TYR A 37 2.76 -15.61 -0.55
CA TYR A 37 3.97 -15.12 0.09
C TYR A 37 3.84 -13.75 0.74
N TRP A 38 2.68 -13.08 0.68
CA TRP A 38 2.52 -11.74 1.26
C TRP A 38 2.88 -11.72 2.74
N GLU A 39 2.33 -12.64 3.52
CA GLU A 39 2.59 -12.74 4.96
C GLU A 39 4.09 -12.93 5.24
N ASP A 40 4.74 -13.87 4.55
CA ASP A 40 6.17 -14.12 4.70
C ASP A 40 7.01 -12.85 4.42
N ARG A 41 6.69 -12.09 3.36
CA ARG A 41 7.46 -10.87 3.04
C ARG A 41 7.22 -9.77 4.07
N LEU A 42 5.99 -9.61 4.56
CA LEU A 42 5.64 -8.61 5.57
C LEU A 42 6.22 -8.94 6.94
N LEU A 43 6.25 -10.22 7.33
CA LEU A 43 6.92 -10.69 8.55
C LEU A 43 8.42 -10.39 8.51
N LYS A 44 9.09 -10.65 7.38
CA LYS A 44 10.51 -10.32 7.20
C LYS A 44 10.77 -8.82 7.25
N MET A 45 9.92 -8.02 6.62
CA MET A 45 9.98 -6.55 6.69
C MET A 45 9.91 -6.07 8.16
N ARG A 46 8.92 -6.58 8.91
CA ARG A 46 8.77 -6.27 10.34
C ARG A 46 10.00 -6.68 11.15
N ALA A 47 10.56 -7.86 10.88
CA ALA A 47 11.77 -8.35 11.56
C ALA A 47 13.01 -7.47 11.31
N CYS A 48 13.06 -6.74 10.19
CA CYS A 48 14.09 -5.73 9.93
C CYS A 48 13.87 -4.40 10.69
N GLY A 49 12.83 -4.30 11.53
CA GLY A 49 12.51 -3.09 12.30
C GLY A 49 11.69 -2.04 11.54
N VAL A 50 11.20 -2.37 10.34
CA VAL A 50 10.27 -1.52 9.59
C VAL A 50 8.90 -1.53 10.28
N ASN A 51 8.32 -0.35 10.50
CA ASN A 51 7.01 -0.21 11.15
C ASN A 51 5.90 0.23 10.19
N THR A 52 6.25 0.67 8.99
CA THR A 52 5.31 1.21 8.00
C THR A 52 5.55 0.59 6.63
N LEU A 53 4.57 -0.14 6.13
CA LEU A 53 4.52 -0.61 4.75
C LEU A 53 4.15 0.53 3.80
N THR A 54 4.89 0.68 2.72
CA THR A 54 4.50 1.53 1.58
C THR A 54 4.17 0.65 0.38
N THR A 55 3.02 0.86 -0.26
CA THR A 55 2.65 0.11 -1.47
C THR A 55 1.98 1.00 -2.50
N TYR A 56 2.23 0.72 -3.78
CA TYR A 56 1.47 1.29 -4.89
C TYR A 56 0.20 0.49 -5.18
N VAL A 57 -0.77 1.13 -5.85
CA VAL A 57 -1.95 0.47 -6.44
C VAL A 57 -1.91 0.71 -7.95
N PRO A 58 -1.67 -0.32 -8.78
CA PRO A 58 -1.58 -0.17 -10.23
C PRO A 58 -2.99 -0.12 -10.84
N TRP A 59 -3.44 1.06 -11.24
CA TRP A 59 -4.78 1.28 -11.78
C TRP A 59 -5.08 0.34 -12.96
N ASN A 60 -4.14 0.15 -13.88
CA ASN A 60 -4.31 -0.73 -15.04
C ASN A 60 -4.63 -2.20 -14.71
N LEU A 61 -4.21 -2.72 -13.56
CA LEU A 61 -4.61 -4.06 -13.13
C LEU A 61 -5.99 -4.07 -12.48
N HIS A 62 -6.33 -3.00 -11.77
CA HIS A 62 -7.62 -2.87 -11.08
C HIS A 62 -8.75 -2.46 -11.99
N GLU A 63 -8.50 -1.79 -13.11
CA GLU A 63 -9.50 -1.43 -14.12
C GLU A 63 -8.97 -1.82 -15.52
N PRO A 64 -8.91 -3.12 -15.85
CA PRO A 64 -8.42 -3.57 -17.15
C PRO A 64 -9.31 -3.12 -18.32
N GLU A 65 -10.61 -2.96 -18.05
CA GLU A 65 -11.62 -2.39 -18.96
C GLU A 65 -12.33 -1.24 -18.25
N ARG A 66 -12.70 -0.19 -18.99
CA ARG A 66 -13.34 1.00 -18.41
C ARG A 66 -14.62 0.62 -17.65
N GLY A 67 -14.68 0.97 -16.38
CA GLY A 67 -15.78 0.70 -15.47
C GLY A 67 -15.79 -0.72 -14.88
N VAL A 68 -14.86 -1.61 -15.28
CA VAL A 68 -14.78 -2.98 -14.79
C VAL A 68 -13.64 -3.09 -13.80
N PHE A 69 -13.98 -3.17 -12.51
CA PHE A 69 -12.97 -3.22 -11.45
C PHE A 69 -12.68 -4.65 -10.95
N ASN A 70 -11.41 -4.98 -10.79
CA ASN A 70 -10.94 -6.24 -10.20
C ASN A 70 -10.24 -6.00 -8.85
N PHE A 71 -10.82 -6.55 -7.78
CA PHE A 71 -10.24 -6.56 -6.43
C PHE A 71 -10.26 -7.98 -5.83
N GLN A 72 -10.09 -9.00 -6.66
CA GLN A 72 -10.11 -10.40 -6.25
C GLN A 72 -8.70 -11.03 -6.30
N ASP A 73 -8.53 -12.13 -5.59
CA ASP A 73 -7.32 -12.97 -5.58
C ASP A 73 -6.02 -12.16 -5.37
N GLN A 74 -5.16 -12.12 -6.38
CA GLN A 74 -3.89 -11.42 -6.39
C GLN A 74 -4.04 -9.88 -6.31
N LEU A 75 -5.22 -9.36 -6.67
CA LEU A 75 -5.55 -7.93 -6.66
C LEU A 75 -6.48 -7.55 -5.50
N ASP A 76 -6.69 -8.44 -4.53
CA ASP A 76 -7.46 -8.10 -3.33
C ASP A 76 -6.61 -7.24 -2.37
N LEU A 77 -6.65 -5.93 -2.67
CA LEU A 77 -5.97 -4.87 -1.94
C LEU A 77 -6.44 -4.79 -0.48
N LYS A 78 -7.72 -5.06 -0.24
CA LYS A 78 -8.30 -5.02 1.12
C LYS A 78 -7.63 -6.07 1.99
N ALA A 79 -7.55 -7.32 1.53
CA ALA A 79 -6.87 -8.36 2.30
C ALA A 79 -5.38 -8.07 2.51
N TYR A 80 -4.68 -7.49 1.52
CA TYR A 80 -3.28 -7.12 1.69
C TYR A 80 -3.08 -6.05 2.78
N ILE A 81 -3.93 -5.01 2.79
CA ILE A 81 -3.88 -3.95 3.82
C ILE A 81 -4.31 -4.50 5.18
N SER A 82 -5.34 -5.34 5.24
CA SER A 82 -5.78 -6.00 6.47
C SER A 82 -4.68 -6.89 7.06
N LEU A 83 -3.99 -7.66 6.22
CA LEU A 83 -2.84 -8.47 6.64
C LEU A 83 -1.72 -7.60 7.22
N ALA A 84 -1.39 -6.47 6.60
CA ALA A 84 -0.42 -5.53 7.15
C ALA A 84 -0.85 -5.02 8.54
N ALA A 85 -2.13 -4.69 8.72
CA ALA A 85 -2.67 -4.25 10.01
C ALA A 85 -2.66 -5.37 11.08
N GLU A 86 -2.98 -6.61 10.72
CA GLU A 86 -2.87 -7.79 11.60
C GLU A 86 -1.42 -8.02 12.02
N LEU A 87 -0.48 -7.81 11.10
CA LEU A 87 0.96 -7.80 11.35
C LEU A 87 1.45 -6.47 11.94
N GLY A 88 0.57 -5.63 12.49
CA GLY A 88 0.92 -4.41 13.22
C GLY A 88 1.81 -3.42 12.44
N LEU A 89 1.74 -3.45 11.11
CA LEU A 89 2.38 -2.48 10.23
C LEU A 89 1.38 -1.36 9.93
N TRP A 90 1.85 -0.13 10.01
CA TRP A 90 1.14 1.01 9.43
C TRP A 90 1.25 0.96 7.91
N VAL A 91 0.34 1.64 7.20
CA VAL A 91 0.36 1.63 5.73
C VAL A 91 0.33 3.05 5.18
N ILE A 92 1.31 3.38 4.35
CA ILE A 92 1.27 4.52 3.44
C ILE A 92 0.84 3.99 2.08
N LEU A 93 -0.42 4.21 1.75
CA LEU A 93 -1.00 3.83 0.47
C LEU A 93 -0.66 4.87 -0.59
N ARG A 94 -0.15 4.44 -1.74
CA ARG A 94 0.13 5.30 -2.90
C ARG A 94 -0.76 4.87 -4.07
N PRO A 95 -2.03 5.30 -4.11
CA PRO A 95 -3.02 4.74 -5.02
C PRO A 95 -2.89 5.19 -6.49
N GLY A 96 -1.94 6.07 -6.82
CA GLY A 96 -1.84 6.65 -8.16
C GLY A 96 -2.64 7.95 -8.28
N PRO A 97 -3.17 8.29 -9.48
CA PRO A 97 -3.43 7.39 -10.62
C PRO A 97 -2.19 6.95 -11.40
N TYR A 98 -1.13 7.77 -11.42
CA TYR A 98 0.19 7.40 -11.96
C TYR A 98 1.13 7.04 -10.81
N ILE A 99 1.81 5.91 -10.91
CA ILE A 99 2.71 5.39 -9.87
C ILE A 99 4.18 5.32 -10.30
N CYS A 100 4.47 5.48 -11.60
CA CYS A 100 5.75 5.11 -12.21
C CYS A 100 6.08 3.64 -11.90
N ALA A 101 6.79 3.42 -10.80
CA ALA A 101 7.08 2.11 -10.21
C ALA A 101 7.80 1.15 -11.15
N GLU A 102 8.36 1.60 -12.28
CA GLU A 102 8.88 0.75 -13.35
C GLU A 102 7.83 -0.29 -13.76
N TRP A 103 6.58 0.17 -13.90
CA TRP A 103 5.43 -0.61 -14.32
C TRP A 103 4.90 -0.14 -15.67
N ASP A 104 4.21 -1.02 -16.41
CA ASP A 104 3.66 -0.70 -17.72
C ASP A 104 2.79 0.57 -17.66
N LEU A 105 3.12 1.53 -18.53
CA LEU A 105 2.56 2.90 -18.56
C LEU A 105 2.43 3.58 -17.19
N GLY A 106 3.36 3.28 -16.27
CA GLY A 106 3.35 3.82 -14.92
C GLY A 106 2.07 3.54 -14.12
N GLY A 107 1.38 2.45 -14.43
CA GLY A 107 0.12 2.05 -13.78
C GLY A 107 -1.14 2.58 -14.44
N LEU A 108 -1.06 3.40 -15.49
CA LEU A 108 -2.23 3.93 -16.19
C LEU A 108 -2.81 2.87 -17.16
N PRO A 109 -4.15 2.71 -17.25
CA PRO A 109 -4.74 1.81 -18.23
C PRO A 109 -4.57 2.34 -19.66
N ARG A 110 -4.21 1.45 -20.61
CA ARG A 110 -4.05 1.80 -22.04
C ARG A 110 -5.32 2.38 -22.69
N LEU A 111 -6.50 1.98 -22.21
CA LEU A 111 -7.80 2.30 -22.80
C LEU A 111 -8.29 3.73 -22.46
N PHE A 112 -7.52 4.47 -21.66
CA PHE A 112 -7.78 5.88 -21.43
C PHE A 112 -6.92 6.68 -22.40
N PRO A 113 -7.52 7.40 -23.37
CA PRO A 113 -6.81 8.46 -24.05
C PRO A 113 -6.30 9.40 -22.96
N LEU A 114 -4.98 9.63 -22.91
CA LEU A 114 -4.42 10.66 -22.07
C LEU A 114 -4.98 12.00 -22.57
N LEU A 115 -5.92 12.60 -21.82
CA LEU A 115 -6.52 13.92 -22.07
C LEU A 115 -7.42 14.01 -23.32
#